data_AF-A0A955EQB9-F1
#
_entry.id   AF-A0A955EQB9-F1
#
_cell.length_a   1.000
_cell.length_b   1.000
_cell.length_c   1.000
_cell.angle_alpha   90.00
_cell.angle_beta   90.00
_cell.angle_gamma   90.00
#
_symmetry.space_group_name_H-M   'P 1'
#
loop_
_entity.id
_entity.type
_entity.pdbx_description
1 polymer ?
#
loop_
_entity_poly.entity_id
_entity_poly.type
_entity_poly.pdbx_seq_one_letter_code
_entity_poly.pdbx_strand_id
1 'polypeptide(L)'
;ESIIKQEPIVGPKIPESFNVLVKELQGLGLKVDLINQEGKEVDAEDLLEATIAEEAENLPEIVAESTTPMDVTEEMVASEFEVLDDTGASDISVDDTVAIDDNDNENNVKEEA
;
A
#
# COMPACT_ATOMS: atom_id res chain seq x y z
N GLU A 1 -19.07 -2.22 -3.79
CA GLU A 1 -19.98 -2.45 -2.65
C GLU A 1 -21.14 -3.40 -2.97
N SER A 2 -21.40 -3.72 -4.24
CA SER A 2 -22.53 -4.56 -4.66
C SER A 2 -22.64 -5.92 -3.94
N ILE A 3 -21.52 -6.54 -3.57
CA ILE A 3 -21.50 -7.81 -2.81
C ILE A 3 -22.08 -7.64 -1.40
N ILE A 4 -21.69 -6.59 -0.68
CA ILE A 4 -22.13 -6.35 0.71
C ILE A 4 -23.51 -5.67 0.76
N LYS A 5 -23.87 -4.89 -0.26
CA LYS A 5 -25.15 -4.19 -0.38
C LYS A 5 -26.25 -5.01 -1.08
N GLN A 6 -25.94 -6.22 -1.54
CA GLN A 6 -26.84 -7.08 -2.33
C GLN A 6 -27.39 -6.38 -3.59
N GLU A 7 -26.62 -5.45 -4.16
CA GLU A 7 -26.96 -4.76 -5.39
C GLU A 7 -26.42 -5.55 -6.60
N PRO A 8 -26.96 -5.32 -7.81
CA PRO A 8 -26.41 -5.91 -9.03
C PRO A 8 -24.91 -5.61 -9.18
N ILE A 9 -24.14 -6.61 -9.58
CA ILE A 9 -22.72 -6.46 -9.86
C ILE A 9 -22.57 -5.60 -11.12
N VAL A 10 -21.86 -4.49 -11.00
CA VAL A 10 -21.44 -3.67 -12.14
C VAL A 10 -20.47 -4.47 -13.02
N GLY A 11 -20.60 -4.33 -14.34
CA GLY A 11 -19.78 -5.06 -15.31
C GLY A 11 -18.27 -4.79 -15.16
N PRO A 12 -17.42 -5.66 -15.74
CA PRO A 12 -15.98 -5.45 -15.73
C PRO A 12 -15.61 -4.12 -16.39
N LYS A 13 -14.72 -3.37 -15.75
CA LYS A 13 -14.19 -2.09 -16.25
C LYS A 13 -12.93 -2.28 -17.09
N ILE A 14 -12.46 -1.20 -17.71
CA ILE A 14 -11.14 -1.14 -18.35
C ILE A 14 -10.05 -1.36 -17.28
N PRO A 15 -9.08 -2.29 -17.49
CA PRO A 15 -8.01 -2.52 -16.52
C PRO A 15 -7.05 -1.32 -16.43
N GLU A 16 -6.55 -1.03 -15.22
CA GLU A 16 -5.54 0.03 -15.03
C GLU A 16 -4.26 -0.19 -15.84
N SER A 17 -3.86 -1.45 -16.06
CA SER A 17 -2.71 -1.76 -16.91
C SER A 17 -2.86 -1.23 -18.34
N PHE A 18 -4.10 -1.07 -18.82
CA PHE A 18 -4.37 -0.48 -20.12
C PHE A 18 -4.10 1.03 -20.13
N ASN A 19 -4.47 1.74 -19.06
CA ASN A 19 -4.16 3.18 -18.89
C ASN A 19 -2.65 3.41 -18.90
N VAL A 20 -1.92 2.59 -18.15
CA VAL A 20 -0.46 2.63 -18.09
C VAL A 20 0.12 2.39 -19.49
N LEU A 21 -0.34 1.37 -20.21
CA LEU A 21 0.12 1.08 -21.56
C LEU A 21 -0.08 2.26 -22.52
N VAL A 22 -1.26 2.91 -22.50
CA VAL A 22 -1.53 4.08 -23.36
C VAL A 22 -0.53 5.20 -23.05
N LYS A 23 -0.30 5.51 -21.76
CA LYS A 23 0.65 6.55 -21.36
C LYS A 23 2.10 6.22 -21.69
N GLU A 24 2.50 4.95 -21.58
CA GLU A 24 3.82 4.48 -21.99
C GLU A 24 4.04 4.65 -23.51
N LEU A 25 3.06 4.26 -24.33
CA LEU A 25 3.12 4.44 -25.78
C LEU A 25 3.16 5.92 -26.18
N GLN A 26 2.39 6.77 -25.49
CA GLN A 26 2.42 8.23 -25.68
C GLN A 26 3.77 8.83 -25.29
N GLY A 27 4.41 8.34 -24.22
CA GLY A 27 5.77 8.72 -23.84
C GLY A 27 6.81 8.44 -24.93
N LEU A 28 6.53 7.48 -25.81
CA LEU A 28 7.34 7.17 -27.00
C LEU A 28 6.94 7.98 -28.26
N GLY A 29 5.98 8.89 -28.15
CA GLY A 29 5.45 9.67 -29.27
C GLY A 29 4.52 8.88 -30.20
N LEU A 30 3.97 7.74 -29.74
CA LEU A 30 3.01 6.95 -30.50
C LEU A 30 1.58 7.39 -30.19
N LYS A 31 0.76 7.50 -31.23
CA LYS A 31 -0.68 7.73 -31.10
C LYS A 31 -1.40 6.39 -30.90
N VAL A 32 -2.36 6.36 -29.98
CA VAL A 32 -3.19 5.19 -29.70
C VAL A 32 -4.64 5.55 -29.97
N ASP A 33 -5.26 4.85 -30.92
CA ASP A 33 -6.67 4.99 -31.26
C ASP A 33 -7.42 3.68 -31.04
N LEU A 34 -8.67 3.79 -30.64
CA LEU A 34 -9.59 2.67 -30.46
C LEU A 34 -10.54 2.59 -31.64
N ILE A 35 -10.73 1.39 -32.17
CA ILE A 35 -11.65 1.14 -33.28
C ILE A 35 -12.88 0.45 -32.70
N ASN A 36 -14.05 1.07 -32.86
CA ASN A 36 -15.29 0.46 -32.42
C ASN A 36 -15.78 -0.62 -33.42
N GLN A 37 -16.88 -1.31 -33.08
CA GLN A 37 -17.45 -2.37 -33.94
C GLN A 37 -17.91 -1.86 -35.32
N GLU A 38 -18.19 -0.56 -35.44
CA GLU A 38 -18.60 0.10 -36.68
C GLU A 38 -17.39 0.58 -37.51
N GLY A 39 -16.17 0.34 -37.04
CA GLY A 39 -14.93 0.77 -37.70
C GLY A 39 -14.58 2.25 -37.48
N LYS A 40 -15.27 2.94 -36.58
CA LYS A 40 -14.98 4.33 -36.24
C LYS A 40 -13.82 4.40 -35.25
N GLU A 41 -12.86 5.26 -35.56
CA GLU A 41 -11.76 5.63 -34.68
C GLU A 41 -12.26 6.56 -33.56
N VAL A 42 -11.83 6.26 -32.34
CA VAL A 42 -12.06 7.04 -31.13
C VAL A 42 -10.72 7.21 -30.44
N ASP A 43 -10.43 8.42 -29.97
CA ASP A 43 -9.21 8.65 -29.21
C ASP A 43 -9.24 7.81 -27.93
N ALA A 44 -8.14 7.09 -27.68
CA ALA A 44 -8.00 6.32 -26.46
C ALA A 44 -7.99 7.23 -25.22
N GLU A 45 -7.38 8.42 -25.30
CA GLU A 45 -7.29 9.34 -24.15
C GLU A 45 -8.66 9.84 -23.71
N ASP A 46 -9.47 10.32 -24.65
CA ASP A 46 -10.80 10.85 -24.36
C ASP A 46 -11.70 9.82 -23.66
N LEU A 47 -11.63 8.56 -24.11
CA LEU A 47 -12.39 7.46 -23.52
C LEU A 47 -11.90 7.11 -22.12
N LEU A 48 -10.58 7.10 -21.92
CA LEU A 48 -9.99 6.82 -20.62
C LEU A 48 -10.37 7.90 -19.60
N GLU A 49 -10.28 9.17 -19.97
CA GLU A 49 -10.68 10.29 -19.12
C GLU A 49 -12.16 10.20 -18.72
N ALA A 50 -13.05 9.89 -19.67
CA ALA A 50 -14.47 9.71 -19.39
C ALA A 50 -14.72 8.56 -18.40
N THR A 51 -14.04 7.42 -18.57
CA THR A 51 -14.20 6.26 -17.66
C THR A 51 -13.67 6.53 -16.26
N ILE A 52 -12.56 7.28 -16.14
CA ILE A 52 -12.00 7.66 -14.83
C ILE A 52 -12.93 8.63 -14.10
N ALA A 53 -13.55 9.57 -14.82
CA ALA A 53 -14.52 10.50 -14.24
C ALA A 53 -15.77 9.77 -13.72
N GLU A 54 -16.31 8.81 -14.48
CA GLU A 54 -17.42 7.98 -14.04
C GLU A 54 -17.04 7.11 -12.83
N GLU A 55 -15.81 6.61 -12.78
CA GLU A 55 -15.30 5.90 -11.61
C GLU A 55 -15.20 6.80 -10.37
N ALA A 56 -14.76 8.05 -10.53
CA ALA A 56 -14.65 9.02 -9.45
C ALA A 56 -15.99 9.25 -8.72
N GLU A 57 -17.11 9.23 -9.45
CA GLU A 57 -18.45 9.39 -8.89
C GLU A 57 -18.92 8.17 -8.07
N ASN A 58 -18.32 7.01 -8.31
CA ASN A 58 -18.68 5.75 -7.65
C ASN A 58 -17.71 5.35 -6.53
N LEU A 59 -16.88 6.30 -6.05
CA LEU A 59 -16.00 6.05 -4.90
C LEU A 59 -16.83 5.84 -3.62
N PRO A 60 -16.42 4.90 -2.75
CA PRO A 60 -17.07 4.72 -1.46
C PRO A 60 -16.92 5.98 -0.60
N GLU A 61 -18.03 6.47 -0.06
CA GLU A 61 -18.05 7.57 0.91
C GLU A 61 -17.45 7.07 2.23
N ILE A 62 -16.24 7.54 2.55
CA ILE A 62 -15.61 7.29 3.85
C ILE A 62 -16.31 8.14 4.91
N VAL A 63 -17.36 7.62 5.51
CA VAL A 63 -17.89 8.17 6.77
C VAL A 63 -16.84 7.87 7.83
N ALA A 64 -16.11 8.89 8.28
CA ALA A 64 -15.24 8.77 9.43
C ALA A 64 -16.11 8.36 10.63
N GLU A 65 -16.08 7.09 11.01
CA GLU A 65 -16.63 6.68 12.29
C GLU A 65 -15.86 7.47 13.36
N SER A 66 -16.58 8.32 14.07
CA SER A 66 -16.05 9.04 15.22
C SER A 66 -15.50 8.00 16.18
N THR A 67 -14.17 7.90 16.29
CA THR A 67 -13.54 7.15 17.36
C THR A 67 -14.08 7.76 18.65
N THR A 68 -14.90 7.00 19.38
CA THR A 68 -15.32 7.43 20.70
C THR A 68 -14.05 7.55 21.53
N PRO A 69 -13.75 8.71 22.15
CA PRO A 69 -12.59 8.82 23.02
C PRO A 69 -12.77 7.79 24.14
N MET A 70 -11.90 6.78 24.15
CA MET A 70 -11.83 5.84 25.26
C MET A 70 -11.16 6.57 26.42
N ASP A 71 -11.94 6.90 27.43
CA ASP A 71 -11.47 7.62 28.62
C ASP A 71 -10.58 6.70 29.46
N VAL A 72 -9.26 6.87 29.36
CA VAL A 72 -8.28 6.13 30.16
C VAL A 72 -8.30 6.72 31.57
N THR A 73 -9.12 6.16 32.44
CA THR A 73 -9.17 6.57 33.84
C THR A 73 -7.96 6.04 34.62
N GLU A 74 -7.47 6.80 35.59
CA GLU A 74 -6.34 6.42 36.45
C GLU A 74 -6.56 5.06 37.15
N GLU A 75 -7.81 4.68 37.39
CA GLU A 75 -8.19 3.39 37.99
C GLU A 75 -7.87 2.19 37.09
N MET A 76 -8.03 2.32 35.77
CA MET A 76 -7.66 1.26 34.82
C MET A 76 -6.15 1.06 34.75
N VAL A 77 -5.37 2.14 34.81
CA VAL A 77 -3.90 2.10 34.76
C VAL A 77 -3.31 1.47 36.04
N ALA A 78 -3.93 1.73 37.19
CA ALA A 78 -3.49 1.17 38.47
C ALA A 78 -3.61 -0.37 38.54
N SER A 79 -4.57 -0.96 37.80
CA SER A 79 -4.76 -2.41 37.77
C SER A 79 -3.78 -3.18 36.88
N GLU A 80 -3.09 -2.50 35.95
CA GLU A 80 -2.14 -3.12 35.02
C GLU A 80 -0.68 -3.06 35.51
N PHE A 81 -0.37 -2.19 36.48
CA PHE A 81 0.97 -2.01 37.06
C PHE A 81 1.04 -2.45 38.53
N GLU A 82 0.36 -3.53 38.92
CA GLU A 82 0.64 -4.18 40.20
C GLU A 82 1.96 -4.97 40.06
N VAL A 83 3.08 -4.27 40.24
CA VAL A 83 4.40 -4.89 40.39
C VAL A 83 4.37 -5.71 41.68
N LEU A 84 4.32 -7.03 41.54
CA LEU A 84 4.64 -7.97 42.61
C LEU A 84 6.06 -7.64 43.10
N ASP A 85 6.17 -6.95 44.23
CA ASP A 85 7.41 -6.83 45.00
C ASP A 85 7.72 -8.20 45.62
N ASP A 86 8.13 -9.16 44.79
CA ASP A 86 8.71 -10.40 45.25
C ASP A 86 10.22 -10.19 45.38
N THR A 87 10.61 -9.74 46.57
CA THR A 87 11.98 -9.72 47.06
C THR A 87 12.55 -11.14 47.02
N GLY A 88 13.20 -11.52 45.90
CA GLY A 88 13.72 -12.88 45.71
C GLY A 88 14.81 -12.97 44.65
N ALA A 89 16.00 -12.49 45.00
CA ALA A 89 17.29 -12.68 44.32
C ALA A 89 17.37 -13.77 43.22
N SER A 90 17.66 -13.35 41.98
CA SER A 90 18.51 -14.12 41.06
C SER A 90 19.11 -13.23 39.96
N ASP A 91 20.35 -12.82 40.21
CA ASP A 91 21.49 -12.81 39.28
C ASP A 91 21.15 -12.85 37.78
N ILE A 92 21.13 -11.67 37.14
CA ILE A 92 21.31 -11.55 35.69
C ILE A 92 22.68 -10.92 35.48
N SER A 93 23.68 -11.77 35.27
CA SER A 93 24.98 -11.38 34.74
C SER A 93 24.77 -10.81 33.34
N VAL A 94 24.94 -9.50 33.21
CA VAL A 94 25.12 -8.82 31.92
C VAL A 94 26.50 -9.19 31.37
N ASP A 95 26.55 -10.27 30.60
CA ASP A 95 27.68 -10.60 29.71
C ASP A 95 27.12 -10.82 28.31
N ASP A 96 26.86 -9.71 27.62
CA ASP A 96 26.62 -9.68 26.18
C ASP A 96 27.71 -8.81 25.54
N THR A 97 28.95 -9.31 25.58
CA THR A 97 30.03 -8.78 24.73
C THR A 97 29.90 -9.42 23.36
N VAL A 98 29.14 -8.79 22.47
CA VAL A 98 29.12 -9.12 21.04
C VAL A 98 30.47 -8.70 20.45
N ALA A 99 31.38 -9.65 20.26
CA ALA A 99 32.61 -9.42 19.52
C ALA A 99 32.26 -9.25 18.03
N ILE A 100 32.27 -8.01 17.55
CA ILE A 100 32.24 -7.70 16.12
C ILE A 100 33.67 -7.94 15.60
N ASP A 101 33.86 -9.06 14.91
CA ASP A 101 35.07 -9.37 14.15
C ASP A 101 35.04 -8.57 12.84
N ASP A 102 35.64 -7.38 12.85
CA ASP A 102 35.93 -6.58 11.65
C ASP A 102 37.01 -7.30 10.83
N ASN A 103 36.60 -8.25 9.99
CA ASN A 103 37.44 -8.82 8.96
C ASN A 103 37.27 -8.05 7.64
N ASP A 104 37.89 -6.87 7.58
CA ASP A 104 38.12 -6.11 6.35
C ASP A 104 39.10 -6.92 5.46
N ASN A 105 38.55 -7.77 4.59
CA ASN A 105 39.29 -8.43 3.53
C ASN A 105 39.59 -7.44 2.38
N GLU A 106 40.61 -6.61 2.56
CA GLU A 106 41.29 -5.94 1.46
C GLU A 106 42.07 -6.97 0.62
N ASN A 107 41.53 -7.34 -0.55
CA ASN A 107 42.34 -7.89 -1.63
C ASN A 107 41.83 -7.38 -2.98
N ASN A 108 42.20 -6.13 -3.28
CA ASN A 108 42.22 -5.59 -4.62
C ASN A 108 43.48 -6.07 -5.35
N VAL A 109 43.39 -7.12 -6.16
CA VAL A 109 44.31 -7.34 -7.29
C VAL A 109 43.59 -8.12 -8.40
N LYS A 110 43.36 -7.46 -9.54
CA LYS A 110 43.94 -7.78 -10.86
C LYS A 110 43.05 -7.27 -12.01
N GLU A 111 43.60 -6.28 -12.72
CA GLU A 111 43.41 -6.07 -14.15
C GLU A 111 43.46 -7.40 -14.91
N GLU A 112 42.49 -7.63 -15.79
CA GLU A 112 42.71 -8.47 -16.96
C GLU A 112 41.89 -7.97 -18.16
N ALA A 113 42.66 -7.61 -19.19
CA ALA A 113 42.43 -7.69 -20.65
C ALA A 113 41.14 -7.14 -21.27
#